data_AF-A0A1W2ADB5-F1
#
_entry.id   AF-A0A1W2ADB5-F1
#
_cell.length_a   1.000
_cell.length_b   1.000
_cell.length_c   1.000
_cell.angle_alpha   90.00
_cell.angle_beta   90.00
_cell.angle_gamma   90.00
#
_symmetry.space_group_name_H-M   'P 1'
#
loop_
_entity.id
_entity.type
_entity.pdbx_description
1 polymer ?
#
loop_
_entity_poly.entity_id
_entity_poly.type
_entity_poly.pdbx_seq_one_letter_code
_entity_poly.pdbx_strand_id
1 'polypeptide(L)'
;MIKYFPRSSDKNKILLLVIVIFCIVLFFLFRKSESQRILEEKLVTETFDFENFSMHDKYVISNRKNDIQNGFILLKNGEKVKFWFLSHHLTSDDGGTIYEFQDGEQIFCEGTHCCEVQYFEFGKNKREELIDSKAFRAHVKKYDGSSP
;
A
#
# COMPACT_ATOMS: atom_id res chain seq x y z
N MET A 1 53.92 -42.65 -3.57
CA MET A 1 53.27 -41.65 -4.45
C MET A 1 52.06 -41.10 -3.71
N ILE A 2 52.20 -39.95 -3.02
CA ILE A 2 51.11 -39.35 -2.23
C ILE A 2 50.27 -38.49 -3.17
N LYS A 3 49.00 -38.86 -3.39
CA LYS A 3 48.03 -38.06 -4.14
C LYS A 3 47.63 -36.85 -3.30
N TYR A 4 48.04 -35.67 -3.76
CA TYR A 4 47.54 -34.39 -3.25
C TYR A 4 46.10 -34.23 -3.73
N PHE A 5 45.12 -34.37 -2.84
CA PHE A 5 43.75 -33.92 -3.12
C PHE A 5 43.69 -32.43 -2.81
N PRO A 6 43.48 -31.55 -3.82
CA PRO A 6 43.38 -30.13 -3.55
C PRO A 6 42.13 -29.88 -2.70
N ARG A 7 42.33 -29.23 -1.55
CA ARG A 7 41.27 -28.75 -0.65
C ARG A 7 40.54 -27.55 -1.29
N SER A 8 39.90 -27.80 -2.43
CA SER A 8 38.94 -26.89 -3.05
C SER A 8 37.58 -27.21 -2.45
N SER A 9 37.16 -26.51 -1.39
CA SER A 9 35.78 -26.69 -0.93
C SER A 9 35.23 -25.58 -0.05
N ASP A 10 36.02 -24.97 0.83
CA ASP A 10 35.40 -24.17 1.91
C ASP A 10 35.03 -22.74 1.47
N LYS A 11 35.87 -22.08 0.65
CA LYS A 11 35.58 -20.73 0.15
C LYS A 11 34.38 -20.68 -0.81
N ASN A 12 34.24 -21.68 -1.68
CA ASN A 12 33.12 -21.77 -2.62
C ASN A 12 31.80 -22.07 -1.89
N LYS A 13 31.85 -22.88 -0.82
CA LYS A 13 30.68 -23.14 0.04
C LYS A 13 30.23 -21.90 0.80
N ILE A 14 31.18 -21.12 1.34
CA ILE A 14 30.87 -19.86 2.03
C ILE A 14 30.29 -18.84 1.05
N LEU A 15 30.88 -18.69 -0.13
CA LEU A 15 30.36 -17.80 -1.17
C LEU A 15 28.94 -18.18 -1.60
N LEU A 16 28.69 -19.48 -1.82
CA LEU A 16 27.37 -19.99 -2.16
C LEU A 16 26.34 -19.71 -1.07
N LEU A 17 26.71 -19.92 0.21
CA LEU A 17 25.84 -19.64 1.35
C LEU A 17 25.47 -18.15 1.43
N VAL A 18 26.44 -17.25 1.22
CA VAL A 18 26.20 -15.81 1.21
C VAL A 18 25.25 -15.42 0.08
N ILE A 19 25.43 -15.98 -1.12
CA ILE A 19 24.53 -15.74 -2.26
C ILE A 19 23.11 -16.23 -1.93
N VAL A 20 22.96 -17.43 -1.36
CA VAL A 20 21.65 -17.98 -0.98
C VAL A 20 20.96 -17.09 0.06
N ILE A 21 21.68 -16.66 1.12
CA ILE A 21 21.12 -15.76 2.13
C ILE A 21 20.71 -14.43 1.49
N PHE A 22 21.55 -13.87 0.63
CA PHE A 22 21.24 -12.63 -0.08
C PHE A 22 19.99 -12.78 -0.97
N CYS A 23 19.87 -13.89 -1.71
CA CYS A 23 18.68 -14.18 -2.51
C CYS A 23 17.43 -14.34 -1.64
N ILE A 24 17.53 -14.97 -0.47
CA ILE A 24 16.43 -15.11 0.48
C ILE A 24 16.02 -13.73 1.02
N VAL A 25 16.98 -12.89 1.42
CA VAL A 25 16.70 -11.53 1.89
C VAL A 25 16.04 -10.71 0.79
N LEU A 26 16.56 -10.74 -0.44
CA LEU A 26 15.93 -10.07 -1.57
C LEU A 26 14.51 -10.60 -1.83
N PHE A 27 14.29 -11.92 -1.75
CA PHE A 27 12.97 -12.52 -1.93
C PHE A 27 11.95 -11.99 -0.91
N PHE A 28 12.35 -11.81 0.35
CA PHE A 28 11.48 -11.21 1.36
C PHE A 28 11.29 -9.70 1.16
N LEU A 29 12.31 -8.97 0.72
CA LEU A 29 12.22 -7.51 0.49
C LEU A 29 11.31 -7.12 -0.66
N PHE A 30 11.08 -8.00 -1.64
CA PHE A 30 10.21 -7.73 -2.80
C PHE A 30 8.85 -8.42 -2.69
N ARG A 31 8.54 -9.06 -1.57
CA ARG A 31 7.24 -9.71 -1.39
C ARG A 31 6.20 -8.64 -1.07
N LYS A 32 5.33 -8.37 -2.05
CA LYS A 32 4.13 -7.55 -1.84
C LYS A 32 3.20 -8.23 -0.82
N SER A 33 2.48 -7.43 -0.05
CA SER A 33 1.42 -7.91 0.82
C SER A 33 0.29 -8.57 0.01
N GLU A 34 -0.57 -9.34 0.67
CA GLU A 34 -1.75 -9.93 0.02
C GLU A 34 -2.68 -8.83 -0.50
N SER A 35 -2.93 -7.82 0.31
CA SER A 35 -3.79 -6.69 -0.01
C SER A 35 -3.27 -5.88 -1.20
N GLN A 36 -1.96 -5.62 -1.26
CA GLN A 36 -1.33 -4.95 -2.39
C GLN A 36 -1.52 -5.74 -3.69
N ARG A 37 -1.25 -7.05 -3.66
CA ARG A 37 -1.37 -7.91 -4.85
C ARG A 37 -2.81 -7.95 -5.35
N ILE A 38 -3.79 -8.11 -4.46
CA ILE A 38 -5.21 -8.15 -4.82
C ILE A 38 -5.64 -6.81 -5.42
N LEU A 39 -5.28 -5.69 -4.79
CA LEU A 39 -5.63 -4.37 -5.29
C LEU A 39 -5.03 -4.13 -6.69
N GLU A 40 -3.73 -4.35 -6.87
CA GLU A 40 -3.08 -4.18 -8.18
C GLU A 40 -3.71 -5.07 -9.28
N GLU A 41 -4.05 -6.32 -8.97
CA GLU A 41 -4.76 -7.21 -9.89
C GLU A 41 -6.15 -6.66 -10.26
N LYS A 42 -6.90 -6.18 -9.26
CA LYS A 42 -8.25 -5.62 -9.44
C LYS A 42 -8.21 -4.32 -10.26
N LEU A 43 -7.22 -3.46 -10.05
CA LEU A 43 -7.05 -2.23 -10.83
C LEU A 43 -6.80 -2.49 -12.32
N VAL A 44 -6.20 -3.63 -12.67
CA VAL A 44 -5.97 -4.03 -14.07
C VAL A 44 -7.19 -4.73 -14.67
N THR A 45 -7.91 -5.51 -13.87
CA THR A 45 -8.97 -6.41 -14.36
C THR A 45 -10.38 -5.82 -14.26
N GLU A 46 -10.59 -4.81 -13.43
CA GLU A 46 -11.90 -4.21 -13.19
C GLU A 46 -11.96 -2.74 -13.57
N THR A 47 -13.08 -2.35 -14.18
CA THR A 47 -13.43 -0.94 -14.32
C THR A 47 -14.09 -0.45 -13.04
N PHE A 48 -13.52 0.58 -12.43
CA PHE A 48 -14.13 1.31 -11.32
C PHE A 48 -14.80 2.55 -11.86
N ASP A 49 -16.12 2.61 -11.68
CA ASP A 49 -16.91 3.76 -12.07
C ASP A 49 -16.83 4.80 -10.96
N PHE A 50 -16.48 6.02 -11.36
CA PHE A 50 -16.40 7.16 -10.48
C PHE A 50 -17.59 8.13 -10.63
N GLU A 51 -18.58 7.70 -11.39
CA GLU A 51 -19.87 8.35 -11.62
C GLU A 51 -20.92 7.63 -10.76
N ASN A 52 -21.70 8.38 -9.96
CA ASN A 52 -22.72 7.86 -9.02
C ASN A 52 -22.21 7.29 -7.69
N PHE A 53 -21.55 8.13 -6.91
CA PHE A 53 -21.18 7.79 -5.54
C PHE A 53 -22.19 8.26 -4.50
N SER A 54 -22.31 7.48 -3.42
CA SER A 54 -22.85 7.96 -2.15
C SER A 54 -21.78 8.72 -1.37
N MET A 55 -22.16 9.89 -0.87
CA MET A 55 -21.32 10.66 0.04
C MET A 55 -21.37 10.00 1.42
N HIS A 56 -20.27 9.36 1.83
CA HIS A 56 -20.16 8.70 3.13
C HIS A 56 -19.70 9.67 4.22
N ASP A 57 -18.87 10.64 3.85
CA ASP A 57 -18.33 11.68 4.73
C ASP A 57 -18.24 13.01 3.94
N LYS A 58 -18.07 14.14 4.63
CA LYS A 58 -17.98 15.48 4.04
C LYS A 58 -16.94 15.58 2.91
N TYR A 59 -15.88 14.79 3.00
CA TYR A 59 -14.76 14.80 2.07
C TYR A 59 -14.46 13.44 1.44
N VAL A 60 -15.23 12.39 1.75
CA VAL A 60 -15.08 11.06 1.16
C VAL A 60 -16.33 10.67 0.41
N ILE A 61 -16.15 10.45 -0.88
CA ILE A 61 -17.19 10.05 -1.81
C ILE A 61 -16.79 8.67 -2.31
N SER A 62 -17.58 7.63 -1.98
CA SER A 62 -17.17 6.24 -2.27
C SER A 62 -18.33 5.31 -2.58
N ASN A 63 -18.01 4.18 -3.19
CA ASN A 63 -18.86 3.02 -3.36
C ASN A 63 -18.07 1.76 -2.96
N ARG A 64 -18.75 0.61 -2.89
CA ARG A 64 -18.12 -0.69 -2.70
C ARG A 64 -18.46 -1.60 -3.88
N LYS A 65 -17.43 -2.21 -4.46
CA LYS A 65 -17.56 -3.18 -5.57
C LYS A 65 -16.58 -4.31 -5.32
N ASN A 66 -17.07 -5.55 -5.36
CA ASN A 66 -16.25 -6.76 -5.19
C ASN A 66 -15.30 -6.65 -3.98
N ASP A 67 -15.88 -6.30 -2.82
CA ASP A 67 -15.16 -6.14 -1.55
C ASP A 67 -14.14 -4.99 -1.47
N ILE A 68 -13.96 -4.24 -2.55
CA ILE A 68 -13.12 -3.03 -2.59
C ILE A 68 -13.99 -1.80 -2.38
N GLN A 69 -13.68 -1.02 -1.35
CA GLN A 69 -14.18 0.34 -1.26
C GLN A 69 -13.34 1.21 -2.18
N ASN A 70 -13.98 1.95 -3.08
CA ASN A 70 -13.31 2.83 -4.03
C ASN A 70 -14.02 4.17 -4.10
N GLY A 71 -13.29 5.22 -4.42
CA GLY A 71 -13.86 6.57 -4.39
C GLY A 71 -12.82 7.66 -4.53
N PHE A 72 -13.21 8.88 -4.15
CA PHE A 72 -12.30 10.00 -4.03
C PHE A 72 -12.34 10.61 -2.64
N ILE A 73 -11.17 11.09 -2.23
CA ILE A 73 -11.02 12.05 -1.15
C ILE A 73 -10.91 13.45 -1.77
N LEU A 74 -11.79 14.36 -1.35
CA LEU A 74 -11.77 15.76 -1.75
C LEU A 74 -10.87 16.57 -0.81
N LEU A 75 -9.77 17.08 -1.33
CA LEU A 75 -8.84 17.96 -0.61
C LEU A 75 -9.39 19.39 -0.56
N LYS A 76 -8.89 20.21 0.36
CA LYS A 76 -9.41 21.58 0.52
C LYS A 76 -9.17 22.48 -0.69
N ASN A 77 -8.07 22.29 -1.41
CA ASN A 77 -7.80 22.99 -2.66
C ASN A 77 -8.70 22.54 -3.83
N GLY A 78 -9.58 21.55 -3.60
CA GLY A 78 -10.48 21.00 -4.61
C GLY A 78 -9.90 19.83 -5.40
N GLU A 79 -8.65 19.45 -5.15
CA GLU A 79 -8.06 18.25 -5.73
C GLU A 79 -8.79 16.99 -5.27
N LYS A 80 -8.83 16.00 -6.16
CA LYS A 80 -9.41 14.69 -5.90
C LYS A 80 -8.31 13.66 -5.91
N VAL A 81 -8.22 12.87 -4.85
CA VAL A 81 -7.34 11.71 -4.76
C VAL A 81 -8.20 10.47 -4.87
N LYS A 82 -8.01 9.65 -5.91
CA LYS A 82 -8.73 8.38 -6.01
C LYS A 82 -8.18 7.41 -4.99
N PHE A 83 -9.02 6.49 -4.53
CA PHE A 83 -8.54 5.41 -3.70
C PHE A 83 -9.24 4.08 -4.02
N TRP A 84 -8.55 3.00 -3.70
CA TRP A 84 -9.06 1.64 -3.65
C TRP A 84 -8.56 1.00 -2.37
N PHE A 85 -9.49 0.64 -1.49
CA PHE A 85 -9.22 0.10 -0.17
C PHE A 85 -9.77 -1.32 -0.06
N LEU A 86 -8.93 -2.19 0.50
CA LEU A 86 -9.27 -3.54 0.91
C LEU A 86 -9.04 -3.67 2.41
N SER A 87 -10.09 -4.01 3.14
CA SER A 87 -10.04 -4.14 4.60
C SER A 87 -9.25 -5.37 5.04
N HIS A 88 -8.51 -5.24 6.14
CA HIS A 88 -7.83 -6.35 6.81
C HIS A 88 -8.79 -7.47 7.26
N HIS A 89 -10.10 -7.20 7.36
CA HIS A 89 -11.09 -8.25 7.62
C HIS A 89 -11.24 -9.26 6.47
N LEU A 90 -10.72 -8.93 5.29
CA LEU A 90 -10.82 -9.72 4.07
C LEU A 90 -9.47 -10.24 3.58
N THR A 91 -8.39 -9.94 4.30
CA THR A 91 -7.02 -10.36 3.98
C THR A 91 -6.35 -10.95 5.22
N SER A 92 -5.21 -11.60 5.03
CA SER A 92 -4.37 -12.11 6.12
C SER A 92 -3.34 -11.11 6.65
N ASP A 93 -3.25 -9.94 6.01
CA ASP A 93 -2.39 -8.81 6.37
C ASP A 93 -3.20 -7.64 6.93
N ASP A 94 -2.56 -6.49 7.15
CA ASP A 94 -3.19 -5.30 7.73
C ASP A 94 -4.13 -4.56 6.75
N GLY A 95 -4.50 -5.20 5.64
CA GLY A 95 -5.26 -4.58 4.56
C GLY A 95 -4.43 -3.54 3.85
N GLY A 96 -5.07 -2.72 3.01
CA GLY A 96 -4.33 -1.66 2.35
C GLY A 96 -5.17 -0.76 1.46
N THR A 97 -4.56 0.35 1.08
CA THR A 97 -5.17 1.35 0.20
C THR A 97 -4.19 1.73 -0.89
N ILE A 98 -4.63 1.71 -2.15
CA ILE A 98 -3.93 2.40 -3.24
C ILE A 98 -4.57 3.78 -3.39
N TYR A 99 -3.77 4.84 -3.35
CA TYR A 99 -4.16 6.19 -3.68
C TYR A 99 -3.61 6.58 -5.05
N GLU A 100 -4.44 7.20 -5.90
CA GLU A 100 -4.02 7.77 -7.18
C GLU A 100 -4.27 9.28 -7.18
N PHE A 101 -3.22 10.03 -7.51
CA PHE A 101 -3.23 11.49 -7.56
C PHE A 101 -3.48 11.98 -8.99
N GLN A 102 -3.75 13.28 -9.14
CA GLN A 102 -4.06 13.87 -10.46
C GLN A 102 -2.90 13.81 -11.46
N ASP A 103 -1.65 13.70 -10.96
CA ASP A 103 -0.46 13.48 -11.78
C ASP A 103 -0.28 12.02 -12.23
N GLY A 104 -1.19 11.12 -11.82
CA GLY A 104 -1.14 9.70 -12.12
C GLY A 104 -0.22 8.90 -11.21
N GLU A 105 0.47 9.53 -10.24
CA GLU A 105 1.26 8.80 -9.26
C GLU A 105 0.33 7.93 -8.39
N GLN A 106 0.72 6.69 -8.17
CA GLN A 106 0.04 5.77 -7.27
C GLN A 106 0.90 5.45 -6.05
N ILE A 107 0.29 5.45 -4.87
CA ILE A 107 0.94 5.07 -3.61
C ILE A 107 0.09 3.99 -2.95
N PHE A 108 0.71 2.84 -2.64
CA PHE A 108 0.13 1.83 -1.77
C PHE A 108 0.50 2.13 -0.32
N CYS A 109 -0.46 2.02 0.60
CA CYS A 109 -0.26 2.11 2.03
C CYS A 109 -0.95 0.96 2.74
N GLU A 110 -0.21 0.29 3.63
CA GLU A 110 -0.69 -0.82 4.45
C GLU A 110 -1.25 -0.30 5.77
N GLY A 111 -2.33 -0.90 6.29
CA GLY A 111 -2.81 -0.64 7.67
C GLY A 111 -3.28 0.78 8.00
N THR A 112 -3.35 1.70 7.03
CA THR A 112 -3.76 3.10 7.28
C THR A 112 -5.23 3.21 7.73
N HIS A 113 -6.08 2.29 7.26
CA HIS A 113 -7.51 2.25 7.57
C HIS A 113 -7.91 0.89 8.11
N CYS A 114 -8.79 0.87 9.11
CA CYS A 114 -9.24 -0.35 9.78
C CYS A 114 -10.39 -1.03 9.02
N CYS A 115 -11.56 -0.39 8.97
CA CYS A 115 -12.79 -0.96 8.39
C CYS A 115 -13.18 -0.35 7.04
N GLU A 116 -12.88 0.93 6.85
CA GLU A 116 -13.26 1.75 5.70
C GLU A 116 -12.39 3.00 5.65
N VAL A 117 -12.24 3.59 4.47
CA VAL A 117 -11.59 4.88 4.28
C VAL A 117 -12.49 5.98 4.82
N GLN A 118 -11.96 6.72 5.79
CA GLN A 118 -12.61 7.89 6.39
C GLN A 118 -11.76 9.13 6.10
N TYR A 119 -12.37 10.32 6.06
CA TYR A 119 -11.56 11.52 5.99
C TYR A 119 -10.85 11.69 7.32
N PHE A 120 -9.57 12.03 7.27
CA PHE A 120 -8.80 12.20 8.49
C PHE A 120 -9.19 13.49 9.22
N GLU A 121 -10.27 13.46 10.01
CA GLU A 121 -10.60 14.51 10.96
C GLU A 121 -9.85 14.28 12.28
N PHE A 122 -8.58 14.67 12.32
CA PHE A 122 -7.78 14.58 13.54
C PHE A 122 -8.27 15.56 14.62
N GLY A 123 -8.92 15.01 15.65
CA GLY A 123 -8.85 15.42 17.07
C GLY A 123 -9.19 16.87 17.46
N LYS A 124 -9.67 17.05 18.69
CA LYS A 124 -10.11 18.34 19.26
C LYS A 124 -9.07 19.49 19.23
N ASN A 125 -7.80 19.21 18.98
CA ASN A 125 -6.72 20.20 18.96
C ASN A 125 -5.76 19.95 17.79
N LYS A 126 -5.86 20.75 16.72
CA LYS A 126 -4.91 20.90 15.60
C LYS A 126 -4.89 19.81 14.51
N ARG A 127 -5.96 19.83 13.72
CA ARG A 127 -5.98 19.85 12.24
C ARG A 127 -4.62 20.02 11.53
N GLU A 128 -3.96 18.93 11.16
CA GLU A 128 -3.24 18.91 9.88
C GLU A 128 -4.31 18.74 8.80
N GLU A 129 -4.89 19.85 8.36
CA GLU A 129 -5.83 19.80 7.24
C GLU A 129 -5.09 19.30 6.00
N LEU A 130 -5.70 18.33 5.31
CA LEU A 130 -5.18 17.82 4.05
C LEU A 130 -5.53 18.85 2.96
N ILE A 131 -4.67 19.87 2.87
CA ILE A 131 -4.90 21.04 2.02
C ILE A 131 -4.73 20.68 0.54
N ASP A 132 -3.65 19.98 0.23
CA ASP A 132 -3.20 19.65 -1.13
C ASP A 132 -2.58 18.26 -1.20
N SER A 133 -2.30 17.80 -2.43
CA SER A 133 -1.69 16.49 -2.69
C SER A 133 -0.35 16.32 -1.98
N LYS A 134 0.43 17.39 -1.78
CA LYS A 134 1.73 17.31 -1.10
C LYS A 134 1.55 16.98 0.39
N ALA A 135 0.62 17.67 1.07
CA ALA A 135 0.26 17.39 2.45
C ALA A 135 -0.32 15.97 2.58
N PHE A 136 -1.16 15.56 1.64
CA PHE A 136 -1.73 14.22 1.61
C PHE A 136 -0.67 13.13 1.44
N ARG A 137 0.29 13.30 0.52
CA ARG A 137 1.43 12.38 0.34
C ARG A 137 2.26 12.26 1.61
N ALA A 138 2.57 13.38 2.26
CA ALA A 138 3.32 13.37 3.52
C ALA A 138 2.55 12.64 4.63
N HIS A 139 1.24 12.82 4.66
CA HIS A 139 0.34 12.17 5.59
C HIS A 139 0.32 10.65 5.41
N VAL A 140 0.01 10.16 4.21
CA VAL A 140 -0.07 8.70 3.97
C VAL A 140 1.26 8.00 4.21
N LYS A 141 2.39 8.64 3.90
CA LYS A 141 3.73 8.11 4.22
C LYS A 141 4.02 8.03 5.72
N LYS A 142 3.46 8.96 6.51
CA LYS A 142 3.64 8.98 7.97
C LYS A 142 2.89 7.85 8.66
N TYR A 143 1.74 7.45 8.10
CA TYR A 143 0.84 6.43 8.66
C TYR A 143 0.81 5.16 7.80
N ASP A 144 1.86 4.92 7.01
CA ASP A 144 2.03 3.63 6.33
C ASP A 144 2.42 2.56 7.37
N GLY A 145 1.68 1.46 7.41
CA GLY A 145 1.80 0.41 8.43
C GLY A 145 1.29 0.81 9.82
N SER A 146 0.56 1.92 9.97
CA SER A 146 -0.05 2.32 11.24
C SER A 146 -1.37 3.05 11.06
N SER A 147 -2.38 2.69 11.85
CA SER A 147 -3.63 3.43 11.86
C SER A 147 -3.46 4.72 12.68
N PRO A 148 -3.90 5.89 12.17
CA PRO A 148 -3.83 7.15 12.89
C PRO A 148 -4.64 7.22 14.20
#